data_AF-A0A849EEQ4-F1
#
_entry.id   AF-A0A849EEQ4-F1
#
_cell.length_a   1.000
_cell.length_b   1.000
_cell.length_c   1.000
_cell.angle_alpha   90.00
_cell.angle_beta   90.00
_cell.angle_gamma   90.00
#
_symmetry.space_group_name_H-M   'P 1'
#
loop_
_entity.id
_entity.type
_entity.pdbx_description
1 polymer ?
#
loop_
_entity_poly.entity_id
_entity_poly.type
_entity_poly.pdbx_seq_one_letter_code
_entity_poly.pdbx_strand_id
1 'polypeptide(L)'
;MKKVEKELPPYLVSSRYMLKSAFPGGVSEEHLEAAAAILSERLSLRNIAKVLEACGYVSAGDGYHFAMAALADAHLEPNRQRKKVMVKLLREHGFDDWLQENELPGDQGI
;
A
#
# COMPACT_ATOMS: atom_id res chain seq x y z
N MET A 1 -26.41 -8.88 10.70
CA MET A 1 -25.70 -9.34 9.49
C MET A 1 -24.23 -9.50 9.84
N LYS A 2 -23.72 -10.74 9.91
CA LYS A 2 -22.28 -10.96 10.09
C LYS A 2 -21.60 -10.50 8.80
N LYS A 3 -20.93 -9.34 8.83
CA LYS A 3 -20.02 -8.96 7.73
C LYS A 3 -19.01 -10.09 7.64
N VAL A 4 -19.02 -10.81 6.54
CA VAL A 4 -17.92 -11.71 6.19
C VAL A 4 -16.72 -10.79 6.06
N GLU A 5 -15.90 -10.72 7.10
CA GLU A 5 -14.54 -10.20 6.98
C GLU A 5 -13.91 -11.07 5.91
N LYS A 6 -13.86 -10.58 4.66
CA LYS A 6 -13.10 -11.25 3.62
C LYS A 6 -11.67 -11.23 4.11
N GLU A 7 -11.21 -12.38 4.60
CA GLU A 7 -9.84 -12.55 5.05
C GLU A 7 -8.91 -12.02 3.97
N LEU A 8 -8.05 -11.07 4.37
CA LEU A 8 -7.05 -10.52 3.49
C LEU A 8 -6.10 -11.68 3.09
N PRO A 9 -5.82 -11.91 1.78
CA PRO A 9 -4.91 -12.97 1.37
C PRO A 9 -3.58 -12.93 2.14
N PRO A 10 -2.99 -14.08 2.52
CA PRO A 10 -1.80 -14.11 3.38
C PRO A 10 -0.64 -13.24 2.89
N TYR A 11 -0.39 -13.23 1.58
CA TYR A 11 0.67 -12.42 0.96
C TYR A 11 0.44 -10.90 1.02
N LEU A 12 -0.76 -10.43 1.43
CA LEU A 12 -1.07 -9.01 1.64
C LEU A 12 -1.02 -8.60 3.11
N VAL A 13 -0.85 -9.55 4.02
CA VAL A 13 -0.85 -9.28 5.47
C VAL A 13 0.33 -8.40 5.86
N SER A 14 1.52 -8.62 5.31
CA SER A 14 2.68 -7.76 5.58
C SER A 14 2.47 -6.33 5.11
N SER A 15 1.85 -6.14 3.93
CA SER A 15 1.46 -4.81 3.42
C SER A 15 0.53 -4.07 4.39
N ARG A 16 -0.50 -4.77 4.91
CA ARG A 16 -1.42 -4.21 5.90
C ARG A 16 -0.71 -3.89 7.21
N TYR A 17 0.15 -4.79 7.69
CA TYR A 17 0.89 -4.62 8.94
C TYR A 17 1.80 -3.39 8.88
N MET A 18 2.62 -3.29 7.83
CA MET A 18 3.49 -2.13 7.59
C MET A 18 2.70 -0.82 7.62
N LEU A 19 1.59 -0.75 6.88
CA LEU A 19 0.77 0.47 6.81
C LEU A 19 0.04 0.80 8.13
N LYS A 20 -0.48 -0.20 8.85
CA LYS A 20 -1.13 0.01 10.16
C LYS A 20 -0.13 0.38 11.25
N SER A 21 1.10 -0.10 11.16
CA SER A 21 2.19 0.26 12.04
C SER A 21 2.62 1.72 11.83
N ALA A 22 2.74 2.15 10.57
CA ALA A 22 3.10 3.53 10.22
C ALA A 22 1.99 4.56 10.52
N PHE A 23 0.72 4.15 10.40
CA PHE A 23 -0.44 5.05 10.55
C PHE A 23 -1.51 4.49 11.51
N PRO A 24 -1.20 4.31 12.81
CA PRO A 24 -2.11 3.64 13.74
C PRO A 24 -3.42 4.41 13.95
N GLY A 25 -3.38 5.75 13.90
CA GLY A 25 -4.53 6.64 14.07
C GLY A 25 -5.26 7.02 12.78
N GLY A 26 -4.88 6.43 11.65
CA GLY A 26 -5.33 6.86 10.32
C GLY A 26 -4.27 7.65 9.56
N VAL A 27 -4.58 7.97 8.32
CA VAL A 27 -3.65 8.46 7.32
C VAL A 27 -4.30 9.59 6.53
N SER A 28 -3.56 10.66 6.25
CA SER A 28 -4.05 11.72 5.37
C SER A 28 -4.14 11.22 3.93
N GLU A 29 -4.99 11.85 3.12
CA GLU A 29 -5.16 11.49 1.71
C GLU A 29 -3.83 11.52 0.94
N GLU A 30 -3.04 12.58 1.10
CA GLU A 30 -1.72 12.71 0.44
C GLU A 30 -0.73 11.59 0.82
N HIS A 31 -0.75 11.16 2.08
CA HIS A 31 0.08 10.05 2.53
C HIS A 31 -0.45 8.72 2.01
N LEU A 32 -1.77 8.57 1.92
CA LEU A 32 -2.41 7.37 1.40
C LEU A 32 -2.15 7.20 -0.11
N GLU A 33 -2.15 8.29 -0.87
CA GLU A 33 -1.75 8.32 -2.28
C GLU A 33 -0.29 7.90 -2.45
N ALA A 34 0.61 8.48 -1.65
CA ALA A 34 2.04 8.13 -1.68
C ALA A 34 2.27 6.65 -1.30
N ALA A 35 1.54 6.14 -0.31
CA ALA A 35 1.59 4.73 0.08
C ALA A 35 1.07 3.82 -1.04
N ALA A 36 -0.04 4.18 -1.70
CA ALA A 36 -0.57 3.43 -2.84
C ALA A 36 0.44 3.40 -4.01
N ALA A 37 1.11 4.52 -4.29
CA ALA A 37 2.16 4.61 -5.31
C ALA A 37 3.44 3.81 -5.00
N ILE A 38 3.70 3.51 -3.72
CA ILE A 38 4.78 2.60 -3.32
C ILE A 38 4.32 1.15 -3.49
N LEU A 39 3.14 0.82 -2.96
CA LEU A 39 2.60 -0.52 -3.08
C LEU A 39 2.45 -0.97 -4.53
N SER A 40 2.14 -0.06 -5.46
CA SER A 40 2.01 -0.37 -6.89
C SER A 40 3.30 -0.83 -7.56
N GLU A 41 4.46 -0.66 -6.94
CA GLU A 41 5.72 -1.21 -7.46
C GLU A 41 5.74 -2.74 -7.45
N ARG A 42 4.99 -3.36 -6.52
CA ARG A 42 4.98 -4.82 -6.33
C ARG A 42 3.58 -5.44 -6.33
N LEU A 43 2.54 -4.65 -6.09
CA LEU A 43 1.16 -5.11 -6.00
C LEU A 43 0.30 -4.59 -7.16
N SER A 44 -0.63 -5.42 -7.62
CA SER A 44 -1.68 -4.98 -8.54
C SER A 44 -2.65 -4.00 -7.88
N LEU A 45 -3.31 -3.16 -8.67
CA LEU A 45 -4.39 -2.24 -8.22
C LEU A 45 -5.42 -2.92 -7.32
N ARG A 46 -5.85 -4.15 -7.67
CA ARG A 46 -6.83 -4.91 -6.87
C ARG A 46 -6.29 -5.29 -5.50
N ASN A 47 -5.00 -5.59 -5.40
CA ASN A 47 -4.35 -5.94 -4.14
C ASN A 47 -4.11 -4.70 -3.27
N ILE A 48 -3.73 -3.58 -3.88
CA ILE A 48 -3.65 -2.29 -3.19
C ILE A 48 -5.01 -1.97 -2.57
N ALA A 49 -6.08 -1.99 -3.37
CA ALA A 49 -7.45 -1.74 -2.91
C ALA A 49 -7.82 -2.58 -1.67
N LYS A 50 -7.58 -3.90 -1.73
CA LYS A 50 -7.83 -4.80 -0.60
C LYS A 50 -7.04 -4.43 0.65
N VAL A 51 -5.77 -4.03 0.49
CA VAL A 51 -4.93 -3.60 1.62
C VAL A 51 -5.49 -2.32 2.24
N LEU A 52 -5.82 -1.30 1.44
CA LEU A 52 -6.35 -0.02 1.94
C LEU A 52 -7.70 -0.19 2.65
N GLU A 53 -8.58 -1.02 2.11
CA GLU A 53 -9.86 -1.39 2.73
C GLU A 53 -9.64 -2.17 4.03
N ALA A 54 -8.71 -3.13 4.06
CA ALA A 54 -8.39 -3.92 5.25
C ALA A 54 -7.67 -3.11 6.36
N CYS A 55 -7.04 -2.00 6.00
CA CYS A 55 -6.53 -1.01 6.95
C CYS A 55 -7.64 -0.13 7.55
N GLY A 56 -8.81 -0.08 6.89
CA GLY A 56 -9.89 0.85 7.22
C GLY A 56 -9.61 2.29 6.79
N TYR A 57 -8.68 2.50 5.85
CA TYR A 57 -8.37 3.84 5.32
C TYR A 57 -9.31 4.28 4.22
N VAL A 58 -9.93 3.30 3.54
CA VAL A 58 -10.95 3.51 2.53
C VAL A 58 -12.12 2.58 2.82
N SER A 59 -13.34 3.03 2.50
CA SER A 59 -14.54 2.22 2.59
C SER A 59 -14.47 0.98 1.70
N ALA A 60 -15.06 -0.12 2.16
CA ALA A 60 -15.14 -1.35 1.37
C ALA A 60 -15.91 -1.13 0.06
N GLY A 61 -15.27 -1.41 -1.08
CA GLY A 61 -15.80 -1.17 -2.42
C GLY A 61 -15.22 0.07 -3.10
N ASP A 62 -14.66 1.01 -2.33
CA ASP A 62 -14.09 2.25 -2.85
C ASP A 62 -12.58 2.17 -3.06
N GLY A 63 -11.91 1.14 -2.52
CA GLY A 63 -10.46 1.01 -2.56
C GLY A 63 -9.89 0.95 -3.98
N TYR A 64 -10.63 0.37 -4.93
CA TYR A 64 -10.18 0.28 -6.33
C TYR A 64 -10.20 1.65 -7.02
N HIS A 65 -11.28 2.42 -6.85
CA HIS A 65 -11.36 3.77 -7.41
C HIS A 65 -10.30 4.69 -6.82
N PHE A 66 -10.11 4.62 -5.50
CA PHE A 66 -9.03 5.35 -4.83
C PHE A 66 -7.66 4.96 -5.40
N ALA A 67 -7.35 3.66 -5.48
CA ALA A 67 -6.06 3.20 -5.99
C ALA A 67 -5.82 3.63 -7.45
N MET A 68 -6.85 3.60 -8.30
CA MET A 68 -6.71 4.12 -9.67
C MET A 68 -6.42 5.63 -9.69
N ALA A 69 -7.17 6.42 -8.92
CA ALA A 69 -6.99 7.87 -8.86
C ALA A 69 -5.60 8.25 -8.33
N ALA A 70 -5.17 7.62 -7.23
CA ALA A 70 -3.86 7.84 -6.64
C ALA A 70 -2.71 7.53 -7.62
N LEU A 71 -2.85 6.50 -8.45
CA LEU A 71 -1.82 6.13 -9.42
C LEU A 71 -1.83 6.96 -10.70
N ALA A 72 -2.96 7.59 -11.07
CA ALA A 72 -3.04 8.44 -12.24
C ALA A 72 -2.01 9.59 -12.17
N ASP A 73 -1.85 10.18 -10.98
CA ASP A 73 -0.98 11.34 -10.75
C ASP A 73 0.35 11.00 -10.08
N ALA A 74 0.61 9.72 -9.77
CA ALA A 74 1.79 9.30 -8.99
C ALA A 74 3.14 9.68 -9.62
N HIS A 75 3.16 9.91 -10.94
CA HIS A 75 4.36 10.27 -11.69
C HIS A 75 4.70 11.77 -11.64
N LEU A 76 3.78 12.62 -11.17
CA LEU A 76 3.97 14.07 -11.07
C LEU A 76 4.97 14.43 -9.97
N GLU A 77 5.70 15.54 -10.16
CA GLU A 77 6.84 15.92 -9.28
C GLU A 77 6.51 16.04 -7.78
N PRO A 78 5.38 16.65 -7.35
CA PRO A 78 5.01 16.67 -5.92
C PRO A 78 4.89 15.25 -5.33
N ASN A 79 4.37 14.31 -6.11
CA ASN A 79 4.13 12.93 -5.69
C ASN A 79 5.42 12.12 -5.61
N ARG A 80 6.41 12.40 -6.46
CA ARG A 80 7.75 11.80 -6.35
C ARG A 80 8.46 12.19 -5.06
N GLN A 81 8.38 13.47 -4.65
CA GLN A 81 8.98 13.91 -3.41
C GLN A 81 8.28 13.30 -2.19
N ARG A 82 6.94 13.28 -2.20
CA ARG A 82 6.13 12.61 -1.16
C ARG A 82 6.46 11.13 -1.05
N LYS A 83 6.65 10.45 -2.18
CA LYS A 83 7.05 9.04 -2.21
C LYS A 83 8.39 8.80 -1.50
N LYS A 84 9.41 9.64 -1.72
CA LYS A 84 10.70 9.52 -1.02
C LYS A 84 10.57 9.66 0.50
N VAL A 85 9.77 10.64 0.95
CA VAL A 85 9.50 10.83 2.38
C VAL A 85 8.75 9.63 2.95
N MET A 86 7.76 9.13 2.22
CA MET A 86 6.97 7.97 2.61
C MET A 86 7.83 6.70 2.71
N VAL A 87 8.73 6.44 1.76
CA VAL A 87 9.67 5.31 1.84
C VAL A 87 10.50 5.38 3.12
N LYS A 88 11.03 6.57 3.46
CA LYS A 88 11.81 6.75 4.70
C LYS A 88 10.99 6.41 5.94
N LEU A 89 9.72 6.85 5.99
CA LEU A 89 8.81 6.52 7.08
C LEU A 89 8.54 5.01 7.14
N LEU A 90 8.15 4.38 6.03
CA LEU A 90 7.79 2.96 6.01
C LEU A 90 8.97 2.04 6.39
N ARG A 91 10.21 2.46 6.15
CA ARG A 91 11.41 1.72 6.59
C ARG A 91 11.46 1.51 8.11
N GLU A 92 10.99 2.47 8.89
CA GLU A 92 10.88 2.33 10.35
C GLU A 92 9.81 1.29 10.75
N HIS A 93 9.00 0.83 9.79
CA HIS A 93 7.86 -0.07 9.97
C HIS A 93 7.96 -1.36 9.11
N GLY A 94 9.17 -1.76 8.70
CA GLY A 94 9.40 -3.03 8.01
C GLY A 94 9.30 -2.98 6.49
N PHE A 95 9.48 -1.81 5.86
CA PHE A 95 9.47 -1.69 4.40
C PHE A 95 10.53 -2.54 3.69
N ASP A 96 11.73 -2.64 4.26
CA ASP A 96 12.80 -3.42 3.63
C ASP A 96 12.49 -4.93 3.69
N ASP A 97 11.91 -5.42 4.80
CA ASP A 97 11.41 -6.80 4.91
C ASP A 97 10.26 -7.04 3.93
N TRP A 98 9.31 -6.09 3.85
CA TRP A 98 8.19 -6.15 2.91
C TRP A 98 8.66 -6.19 1.45
N LEU A 99 9.71 -5.43 1.12
CA LEU A 99 10.32 -5.46 -0.21
C LEU A 99 10.86 -6.86 -0.52
N GLN A 100 11.62 -7.45 0.39
CA GLN A 100 12.21 -8.78 0.22
C GLN A 100 11.14 -9.87 0.05
N GLU A 101 10.05 -9.82 0.82
CA GLU A 101 8.93 -10.75 0.70
C GLU A 101 8.22 -10.66 -0.67
N ASN A 102 8.23 -9.46 -1.27
CA ASN A 102 7.53 -9.17 -2.52
C ASN A 102 8.49 -9.03 -3.71
N GLU A 103 9.74 -9.48 -3.59
CA GLU A 103 10.63 -9.63 -4.73
C GLU A 103 10.06 -10.66 -5.71
N LEU A 104 9.93 -10.25 -6.98
CA LEU A 104 9.53 -11.17 -8.03
C LEU A 104 10.66 -12.21 -8.21
N PRO A 105 10.35 -13.50 -8.46
CA PRO A 105 11.35 -14.56 -8.62
C PRO A 105 12.28 -14.45 -9.85
N GLY A 106 12.55 -13.25 -10.37
CA GLY A 106 13.42 -12.99 -11.52
C GLY A 106 14.57 -12.00 -11.29
N ASP A 107 14.74 -11.44 -10.08
CA ASP A 107 15.83 -10.49 -9.78
C ASP A 107 17.09 -11.17 -9.17
N GLN A 108 17.11 -12.50 -9.10
CA GLN A 108 18.35 -13.25 -8.90
C GLN A 108 19.02 -13.40 -10.27
N GLY A 109 19.93 -12.47 -10.57
CA GLY A 109 20.58 -12.32 -11.86
C GLY A 109 20.95 -13.62 -12.57
N ILE A 110 20.50 -13.73 -13.82
CA ILE A 110 21.09 -14.59 -14.85
C ILE A 110 22.08 -13.73 -15.64
#